data_AF-A0A4Q5Z7B2-F1
#
_entry.id   AF-A0A4Q5Z7B2-F1
#
_cell.length_a   1.000
_cell.length_b   1.000
_cell.length_c   1.000
_cell.angle_alpha   90.00
_cell.angle_beta   90.00
_cell.angle_gamma   90.00
#
_symmetry.space_group_name_H-M   'P 1'
#
loop_
_entity.id
_entity.type
_entity.pdbx_description
1 polymer ?
#
loop_
_entity_poly.entity_id
_entity_poly.type
_entity_poly.pdbx_seq_one_letter_code
_entity_poly.pdbx_strand_id
1 'polypeptide(L)'
;MKTSNKLLIALFTIGLLTLIGANVALKKEHDKIDFNDPFYGLSAMELKPFRVIKLEGNNTGLISIQTGKTPEIRLEEKTKELFTFRSQGDTLLVSYKPGSAPWQSRANQHFDAIPVAVFLTPTLQTLITSKVSCNVNQLNVDKLTILQENAGVLLTNSNIGHLTVLDQKGSELHTKPTNRIGTALITSRDSSVFKAERDIFGTLALQTDSLATVNVPGGLLKKLQ
;
A
#
# COMPACT_ATOMS: atom_id res chain seq x y z
N MET A 1 -9.38 -13.08 66.34
CA MET A 1 -9.51 -13.74 65.02
C MET A 1 -8.62 -14.96 64.96
N LYS A 2 -9.12 -16.10 64.45
CA LYS A 2 -8.32 -17.32 64.23
C LYS A 2 -7.19 -17.03 63.25
N THR A 3 -6.02 -17.65 63.44
CA THR A 3 -4.84 -17.53 62.57
C THR A 3 -5.16 -17.83 61.10
N SER A 4 -6.08 -18.77 60.86
CA SER A 4 -6.60 -19.09 59.52
C SER A 4 -7.24 -17.88 58.81
N ASN A 5 -8.03 -17.06 59.52
CA ASN A 5 -8.65 -15.88 58.92
C ASN A 5 -7.62 -14.81 58.53
N LYS A 6 -6.53 -14.69 59.32
CA LYS A 6 -5.45 -13.75 59.00
C LYS A 6 -4.70 -14.17 57.73
N LEU A 7 -4.44 -15.46 57.56
CA LEU A 7 -3.79 -16.01 56.36
C LEU A 7 -4.65 -15.82 55.11
N LEU A 8 -5.95 -16.10 55.21
CA LEU A 8 -6.89 -15.93 54.09
C LEU A 8 -6.94 -14.46 53.63
N ILE A 9 -7.04 -13.51 54.57
CA ILE A 9 -7.04 -12.07 54.27
C ILE A 9 -5.73 -11.65 53.59
N ALA A 10 -4.59 -12.13 54.07
CA ALA A 10 -3.29 -11.83 53.45
C ALA A 10 -3.22 -12.33 52.00
N LEU A 11 -3.65 -13.57 51.75
CA LEU A 11 -3.69 -14.14 50.39
C LEU A 11 -4.60 -13.33 49.46
N PHE A 12 -5.82 -13.00 49.90
CA PHE A 12 -6.74 -12.16 49.14
C PHE A 12 -6.16 -10.78 48.86
N THR A 13 -5.48 -10.18 49.83
CA THR A 13 -4.87 -8.85 49.68
C THR A 13 -3.75 -8.89 48.62
N ILE A 14 -2.88 -9.91 48.66
CA ILE A 14 -1.82 -10.09 47.66
C ILE A 14 -2.42 -10.32 46.27
N GLY A 15 -3.44 -11.16 46.15
CA GLY A 15 -4.14 -11.39 44.89
C GLY A 15 -4.75 -10.10 44.33
N LEU A 16 -5.44 -9.32 45.17
CA LEU A 16 -6.03 -8.04 44.77
C LEU A 16 -4.97 -7.02 44.33
N LEU A 17 -3.87 -6.89 45.07
CA LEU A 17 -2.76 -6.01 44.71
C LEU A 17 -2.11 -6.41 43.37
N THR A 18 -1.99 -7.72 43.11
CA THR A 18 -1.46 -8.23 41.84
C THR A 18 -2.39 -7.88 40.68
N LEU A 19 -3.71 -8.03 40.85
CA LEU A 19 -4.70 -7.65 39.83
C LEU A 19 -4.70 -6.14 39.56
N ILE A 20 -4.64 -5.31 40.62
CA ILE A 20 -4.53 -3.85 40.48
C ILE A 20 -3.24 -3.49 39.75
N GLY A 21 -2.11 -4.10 40.13
CA GLY A 21 -0.82 -3.89 39.48
C GLY A 21 -0.83 -4.26 38.00
N ALA A 22 -1.41 -5.43 37.66
CA ALA A 22 -1.57 -5.87 36.28
C ALA A 22 -2.47 -4.91 35.48
N ASN A 23 -3.58 -4.45 36.05
CA ASN A 23 -4.49 -3.53 35.37
C ASN A 23 -3.84 -2.16 35.14
N VAL A 24 -3.09 -1.63 36.12
CA VAL A 24 -2.33 -0.38 35.97
C VAL A 24 -1.22 -0.53 34.92
N ALA A 25 -0.51 -1.66 34.90
CA ALA A 25 0.52 -1.94 33.90
C ALA A 25 -0.07 -2.04 32.49
N LEU A 26 -1.17 -2.77 32.31
CA LEU A 26 -1.88 -2.89 31.03
C LEU A 26 -2.43 -1.55 30.58
N LYS A 27 -3.05 -0.78 31.48
CA LYS A 27 -3.51 0.58 31.16
C LYS A 27 -2.36 1.48 30.73
N LYS A 28 -1.20 1.39 31.39
CA LYS A 28 -0.02 2.18 31.01
C LYS A 28 0.49 1.82 29.62
N GLU A 29 0.49 0.54 29.23
CA GLU A 29 0.85 0.15 27.86
C GLU A 29 -0.22 0.55 26.85
N HIS A 30 -1.50 0.43 27.20
CA HIS A 30 -2.62 0.86 26.39
C HIS A 30 -2.60 2.38 26.13
N ASP A 31 -2.31 3.19 27.15
CA ASP A 31 -2.27 4.65 27.05
C ASP A 31 -1.06 5.16 26.23
N LYS A 32 -0.05 4.32 25.98
CA LYS A 32 1.05 4.64 25.04
C LYS A 32 0.66 4.43 23.57
N ILE A 33 -0.44 3.72 23.31
CA ILE A 33 -0.90 3.43 21.95
C ILE A 33 -1.54 4.68 21.39
N ASP A 34 -0.92 5.24 20.35
CA ASP A 34 -1.58 6.25 19.54
C ASP A 34 -2.54 5.57 18.56
N PHE A 35 -3.81 5.42 18.97
CA PHE A 35 -4.86 4.85 18.13
C PHE A 35 -5.20 5.70 16.90
N ASN A 36 -4.69 6.93 16.82
CA ASN A 36 -4.85 7.79 15.65
C ASN A 36 -3.69 7.64 14.65
N ASP A 37 -2.60 6.95 15.03
CA ASP A 37 -1.51 6.65 14.10
C ASP A 37 -1.95 5.53 13.15
N PRO A 38 -2.14 5.80 11.84
CA PRO A 38 -2.51 4.78 10.87
C PRO A 38 -1.41 3.72 10.68
N PHE A 39 -0.21 3.94 11.21
CA PHE A 39 0.94 3.03 11.15
C PHE A 39 1.22 2.35 12.49
N TYR A 40 0.28 2.38 13.44
CA TYR A 40 0.46 1.70 14.72
C TYR A 40 0.84 0.21 14.54
N GLY A 41 1.87 -0.22 15.29
CA GLY A 41 2.41 -1.59 15.19
C GLY A 41 3.41 -1.81 14.05
N LEU A 42 3.68 -0.80 13.23
CA LEU A 42 4.70 -0.87 12.17
C LEU A 42 6.01 -0.21 12.62
N SER A 43 7.12 -0.89 12.34
CA SER A 43 8.46 -0.34 12.50
C SER A 43 8.80 0.55 11.32
N ALA A 44 9.38 1.73 11.59
CA ALA A 44 9.94 2.61 10.57
C ALA A 44 11.37 2.18 10.21
N MET A 45 11.69 2.24 8.93
CA MET A 45 13.05 2.09 8.41
C MET A 45 13.32 3.21 7.40
N GLU A 46 14.33 4.03 7.69
CA GLU A 46 14.74 5.10 6.80
C GLU A 46 15.28 4.56 5.47
N LEU A 47 14.93 5.22 4.38
CA LEU A 47 15.39 4.89 3.04
C LEU A 47 16.24 6.05 2.49
N LYS A 48 17.16 5.74 1.59
CA LYS A 48 17.82 6.77 0.79
C LYS A 48 16.77 7.48 -0.07
N PRO A 49 16.87 8.81 -0.31
CA PRO A 49 15.98 9.49 -1.23
C PRO A 49 15.93 8.84 -2.61
N PHE A 50 14.72 8.70 -3.15
CA PHE A 50 14.47 8.11 -4.46
C PHE A 50 13.35 8.87 -5.17
N ARG A 51 13.36 8.81 -6.50
CA ARG A 51 12.30 9.34 -7.38
C ARG A 51 11.66 8.24 -8.21
N VAL A 52 12.39 7.14 -8.38
CA VAL A 52 11.93 5.93 -9.04
C VAL A 52 11.87 4.80 -8.02
N ILE A 53 10.79 4.04 -8.01
CA ILE A 53 10.70 2.81 -7.24
C ILE A 53 10.34 1.66 -8.16
N LYS A 54 11.10 0.57 -8.04
CA LYS A 54 10.84 -0.69 -8.74
C LYS A 54 10.45 -1.75 -7.71
N LEU A 55 9.21 -2.20 -7.79
CA LEU A 55 8.64 -3.24 -6.94
C LEU A 55 8.56 -4.55 -7.72
N GLU A 56 9.20 -5.60 -7.19
CA GLU A 56 9.14 -6.96 -7.72
C GLU A 56 8.60 -7.91 -6.65
N GLY A 57 7.67 -8.79 -7.03
CA GLY A 57 7.09 -9.76 -6.11
C GLY A 57 6.65 -11.08 -6.75
N ASN A 58 5.67 -11.73 -6.12
CA ASN A 58 5.03 -12.96 -6.57
C ASN A 58 3.48 -12.90 -6.50
N ASN A 59 2.89 -11.73 -6.74
CA ASN A 59 1.45 -11.45 -6.70
C ASN A 59 0.77 -11.78 -5.36
N THR A 60 1.52 -11.74 -4.26
CA THR A 60 0.98 -11.95 -2.92
C THR A 60 1.03 -10.66 -2.13
N GLY A 61 -0.02 -10.36 -1.37
CA GLY A 61 -0.10 -9.18 -0.51
C GLY A 61 -0.24 -7.86 -1.28
N LEU A 62 -0.34 -6.77 -0.52
CA LEU A 62 -0.48 -5.42 -1.04
C LEU A 62 0.66 -4.54 -0.52
N ILE A 63 1.36 -3.83 -1.40
CA ILE A 63 2.30 -2.77 -1.01
C ILE A 63 1.59 -1.44 -1.18
N SER A 64 1.72 -0.50 -0.23
CA SER A 64 1.21 0.86 -0.41
C SER A 64 2.34 1.86 -0.61
N ILE A 65 2.12 2.86 -1.46
CA ILE A 65 3.03 4.01 -1.62
C ILE A 65 2.21 5.27 -1.37
N GLN A 66 2.72 6.15 -0.51
CA GLN A 66 2.04 7.38 -0.12
C GLN A 66 3.02 8.56 -0.03
N THR A 67 2.47 9.77 -0.04
CA THR A 67 3.27 10.98 0.19
C THR A 67 3.72 11.02 1.65
N GLY A 68 5.03 11.15 1.87
CA GLY A 68 5.65 11.29 3.19
C GLY A 68 6.50 12.55 3.30
N LYS A 69 6.89 12.91 4.53
CA LYS A 69 7.87 14.00 4.73
C LYS A 69 9.29 13.54 4.39
N THR A 70 9.60 12.30 4.73
CA THR A 70 10.91 11.67 4.55
C THR A 70 10.75 10.35 3.81
N PRO A 71 11.76 9.92 3.02
CA PRO A 71 11.79 8.59 2.43
C PRO A 71 11.94 7.51 3.51
N GLU A 72 10.92 6.71 3.72
CA GLU A 72 10.94 5.61 4.70
C GLU A 72 9.98 4.50 4.29
N ILE A 73 10.13 3.33 4.91
CA ILE A 73 9.17 2.24 4.84
C ILE A 73 8.65 1.92 6.25
N ARG A 74 7.34 1.74 6.36
CA ARG A 74 6.64 1.25 7.55
C ARG A 74 6.20 -0.18 7.30
N LEU A 75 6.66 -1.12 8.12
CA LEU A 75 6.28 -2.53 8.05
C LEU A 75 6.43 -3.23 9.41
N GLU A 76 5.77 -4.37 9.60
CA GLU A 76 5.95 -5.17 10.81
C GLU A 76 7.38 -5.71 10.93
N GLU A 77 7.89 -5.86 12.16
CA GLU A 77 9.26 -6.35 12.38
C GLU A 77 9.49 -7.74 11.75
N LYS A 78 8.50 -8.63 11.88
CA LYS A 78 8.53 -9.99 11.34
C LYS A 78 8.50 -10.06 9.82
N THR A 79 8.04 -9.00 9.13
CA THR A 79 7.96 -9.00 7.67
C THR A 79 9.23 -8.44 7.02
N LYS A 80 10.14 -7.83 7.79
CA LYS A 80 11.38 -7.24 7.26
C LYS A 80 12.24 -8.22 6.47
N GLU A 81 12.33 -9.47 6.92
CA GLU A 81 13.09 -10.53 6.26
C GLU A 81 12.54 -10.92 4.87
N LEU A 82 11.28 -10.58 4.59
CA LEU A 82 10.64 -10.84 3.30
C LEU A 82 10.97 -9.78 2.24
N PHE A 83 11.64 -8.68 2.65
CA PHE A 83 12.00 -7.58 1.76
C PHE A 83 13.51 -7.51 1.55
N THR A 84 13.90 -7.25 0.30
CA THR A 84 15.28 -6.87 -0.05
C THR A 84 15.27 -5.51 -0.72
N PHE A 85 16.16 -4.62 -0.26
CA PHE A 85 16.28 -3.26 -0.75
C PHE A 85 17.64 -3.03 -1.39
N ARG A 86 17.65 -2.36 -2.55
CA ARG A 86 18.87 -1.91 -3.21
C ARG A 86 18.65 -0.53 -3.81
N SER A 87 19.52 0.42 -3.48
CA SER A 87 19.51 1.74 -4.12
C SER A 87 20.50 1.76 -5.29
N GLN A 88 20.07 2.28 -6.43
CA GLN A 88 20.90 2.52 -7.62
C GLN A 88 20.59 3.90 -8.17
N GLY A 89 21.45 4.89 -7.89
CA GLY A 89 21.16 6.28 -8.21
C GLY A 89 19.93 6.78 -7.46
N ASP A 90 18.94 7.29 -8.20
CA ASP A 90 17.64 7.74 -7.70
C ASP A 90 16.55 6.66 -7.73
N THR A 91 16.92 5.41 -8.04
CA THR A 91 16.03 4.25 -8.09
C THR A 91 16.17 3.40 -6.83
N LEU A 92 15.04 3.16 -6.16
CA LEU A 92 14.92 2.15 -5.12
C LEU A 92 14.37 0.85 -5.72
N LEU A 93 15.18 -0.20 -5.71
CA LEU A 93 14.77 -1.54 -6.09
C LEU A 93 14.32 -2.29 -4.83
N VAL A 94 13.10 -2.83 -4.88
CA VAL A 94 12.45 -3.56 -3.79
C VAL A 94 12.02 -4.92 -4.31
N SER A 95 12.48 -5.99 -3.66
CA SER A 95 12.00 -7.34 -3.90
C SER A 95 11.22 -7.82 -2.67
N TYR A 96 9.97 -8.26 -2.87
CA TYR A 96 9.13 -8.84 -1.84
C TYR A 96 8.89 -10.33 -2.10
N LYS A 97 9.32 -11.19 -1.17
CA LYS A 97 9.30 -12.65 -1.32
C LYS A 97 8.62 -13.33 -0.13
N PRO A 98 7.28 -13.37 -0.09
CA PRO A 98 6.58 -14.18 0.90
C PRO A 98 6.75 -15.68 0.62
N GLY A 99 6.66 -16.50 1.67
CA GLY A 99 7.02 -17.92 1.63
C GLY A 99 6.21 -18.79 0.67
N SER A 100 4.94 -18.46 0.39
CA SER A 100 4.15 -19.14 -0.63
C SER A 100 3.15 -18.18 -1.30
N ALA A 101 3.04 -18.30 -2.61
CA ALA A 101 2.04 -17.61 -3.42
C ALA A 101 1.13 -18.65 -4.09
N PRO A 102 -0.20 -18.49 -4.07
CA PRO A 102 -1.08 -19.31 -4.88
C PRO A 102 -0.65 -19.23 -6.36
N TRP A 103 -0.58 -20.36 -7.07
CA TRP A 103 -0.26 -20.38 -8.50
C TRP A 103 -1.20 -19.47 -9.31
N GLN A 104 -2.47 -19.36 -8.92
CA GLN A 104 -3.46 -18.57 -9.63
C GLN A 104 -3.54 -17.09 -9.20
N SER A 105 -2.49 -16.56 -8.57
CA SER A 105 -2.53 -15.19 -8.05
C SER A 105 -2.62 -14.16 -9.18
N ARG A 106 -3.68 -13.35 -9.15
CA ARG A 106 -3.94 -12.30 -10.15
C ARG A 106 -3.39 -10.95 -9.68
N ALA A 107 -3.08 -10.08 -10.63
CA ALA A 107 -2.59 -8.72 -10.40
C ALA A 107 -3.43 -7.90 -9.40
N ASN A 108 -4.76 -8.08 -9.42
CA ASN A 108 -5.72 -7.30 -8.62
C ASN A 108 -6.24 -8.01 -7.37
N GLN A 109 -5.78 -9.23 -7.07
CA GLN A 109 -6.38 -10.09 -6.04
C GLN A 109 -6.31 -9.47 -4.63
N HIS A 110 -5.39 -8.55 -4.39
CA HIS A 110 -5.11 -8.00 -3.07
C HIS A 110 -5.46 -6.50 -2.93
N PHE A 111 -6.25 -5.92 -3.84
CA PHE A 111 -6.62 -4.49 -3.73
C PHE A 111 -7.40 -4.14 -2.46
N ASP A 112 -8.13 -5.10 -1.86
CA ASP A 112 -8.85 -4.92 -0.60
C ASP A 112 -8.07 -5.42 0.63
N ALA A 113 -6.82 -5.88 0.46
CA ALA A 113 -6.00 -6.37 1.56
C ALA A 113 -5.37 -5.24 2.38
N ILE A 114 -5.01 -5.53 3.63
CA ILE A 114 -4.17 -4.63 4.44
C ILE A 114 -2.76 -4.62 3.84
N PRO A 115 -2.14 -3.43 3.61
CA PRO A 115 -0.79 -3.36 3.10
C PRO A 115 0.23 -4.06 4.00
N VAL A 116 1.10 -4.90 3.43
CA VAL A 116 2.21 -5.55 4.16
C VAL A 116 3.38 -4.60 4.41
N ALA A 117 3.44 -3.52 3.64
CA ALA A 117 4.41 -2.44 3.77
C ALA A 117 3.82 -1.14 3.20
N VAL A 118 4.18 -0.02 3.81
CA VAL A 118 3.85 1.33 3.32
C VAL A 118 5.13 2.11 3.08
N PHE A 119 5.39 2.46 1.82
CA PHE A 119 6.46 3.36 1.42
C PHE A 119 5.98 4.80 1.50
N LEU A 120 6.74 5.63 2.21
CA LEU A 120 6.50 7.05 2.35
C LEU A 120 7.62 7.78 1.61
N THR A 121 7.28 8.72 0.74
CA THR A 121 8.27 9.55 0.04
C THR A 121 7.71 10.94 -0.27
N PRO A 122 8.49 12.02 -0.16
CA PRO A 122 8.03 13.36 -0.55
C PRO A 122 7.87 13.50 -2.06
N THR A 123 8.59 12.69 -2.85
CA THR A 123 8.55 12.76 -4.31
C THR A 123 8.52 11.35 -4.91
N LEU A 124 7.65 11.16 -5.90
CA LEU A 124 7.63 9.97 -6.74
C LEU A 124 7.36 10.38 -8.17
N GLN A 125 8.20 9.93 -9.10
CA GLN A 125 8.05 10.22 -10.53
C GLN A 125 7.78 8.97 -11.34
N THR A 126 8.35 7.83 -10.94
CA THR A 126 8.17 6.58 -11.68
C THR A 126 7.96 5.42 -10.72
N LEU A 127 6.90 4.67 -10.98
CA LEU A 127 6.57 3.42 -10.32
C LEU A 127 6.67 2.29 -11.36
N ILE A 128 7.55 1.33 -11.10
CA ILE A 128 7.71 0.14 -11.92
C ILE A 128 7.25 -1.05 -11.08
N THR A 129 6.25 -1.80 -11.55
CA THR A 129 5.70 -2.96 -10.82
C THR A 129 5.81 -4.22 -11.67
N SER A 130 6.28 -5.30 -11.06
CA SER A 130 6.33 -6.62 -11.68
C SER A 130 5.87 -7.68 -10.69
N LYS A 131 4.80 -8.40 -11.02
CA LYS A 131 4.23 -9.45 -10.17
C LYS A 131 3.94 -8.97 -8.75
N VAL A 132 3.27 -7.84 -8.59
CA VAL A 132 2.92 -7.28 -7.29
C VAL A 132 1.63 -6.47 -7.36
N SER A 133 0.83 -6.49 -6.30
CA SER A 133 -0.29 -5.56 -6.12
C SER A 133 0.20 -4.34 -5.33
N CYS A 134 -0.07 -3.15 -5.84
CA CYS A 134 0.34 -1.88 -5.26
C CYS A 134 -0.84 -0.92 -5.11
N ASN A 135 -1.00 -0.28 -3.96
CA ASN A 135 -1.93 0.81 -3.75
C ASN A 135 -1.17 2.13 -3.64
N VAL A 136 -1.31 2.99 -4.65
CA VAL A 136 -0.82 4.37 -4.61
C VAL A 136 -1.92 5.21 -3.95
N ASN A 137 -1.70 5.57 -2.68
CA ASN A 137 -2.67 6.23 -1.84
C ASN A 137 -2.16 7.59 -1.39
N GLN A 138 -3.01 8.62 -1.38
CA GLN A 138 -2.64 9.97 -0.91
C GLN A 138 -1.40 10.54 -1.60
N LEU A 139 -1.19 10.23 -2.87
CA LEU A 139 -0.06 10.75 -3.64
C LEU A 139 -0.41 12.12 -4.22
N ASN A 140 0.42 13.14 -3.95
CA ASN A 140 0.25 14.49 -4.51
C ASN A 140 1.49 14.87 -5.32
N VAL A 141 1.42 14.72 -6.65
CA VAL A 141 2.58 14.92 -7.54
C VAL A 141 2.16 15.56 -8.86
N ASP A 142 3.07 16.35 -9.44
CA ASP A 142 2.84 16.94 -10.77
C ASP A 142 2.87 15.86 -11.88
N LYS A 143 3.81 14.91 -11.80
CA LYS A 143 4.00 13.88 -12.83
C LYS A 143 4.21 12.51 -12.21
N LEU A 144 3.50 11.51 -12.72
CA LEU A 144 3.69 10.11 -12.37
C LEU A 144 3.68 9.24 -13.63
N THR A 145 4.71 8.41 -13.77
CA THR A 145 4.77 7.32 -14.75
C THR A 145 4.62 5.99 -14.04
N ILE A 146 3.74 5.13 -14.54
CA ILE A 146 3.51 3.77 -14.02
C ILE A 146 3.81 2.77 -15.14
N LEU A 147 4.73 1.85 -14.89
CA LEU A 147 5.09 0.78 -15.82
C LEU A 147 4.78 -0.56 -15.13
N GLN A 148 3.86 -1.34 -15.69
CA GLN A 148 3.36 -2.56 -15.05
C GLN A 148 3.57 -3.79 -15.94
N GLU A 149 4.11 -4.86 -15.35
CA GLU A 149 4.18 -6.18 -15.97
C GLU A 149 3.59 -7.26 -15.05
N ASN A 150 2.46 -7.86 -15.45
CA ASN A 150 1.70 -8.82 -14.63
C ASN A 150 1.52 -8.32 -13.18
N ALA A 151 1.15 -7.05 -13.03
CA ALA A 151 1.05 -6.37 -11.74
C ALA A 151 -0.25 -5.57 -11.66
N GLY A 152 -0.69 -5.25 -10.45
CA GLY A 152 -1.89 -4.44 -10.24
C GLY A 152 -1.54 -3.15 -9.52
N VAL A 153 -2.03 -2.01 -10.02
CA VAL A 153 -1.96 -0.72 -9.33
C VAL A 153 -3.38 -0.21 -9.09
N LEU A 154 -3.69 0.00 -7.82
CA LEU A 154 -4.85 0.73 -7.35
C LEU A 154 -4.45 2.17 -7.05
N LEU A 155 -5.12 3.15 -7.66
CA LEU A 155 -4.99 4.56 -7.29
C LEU A 155 -6.12 4.95 -6.34
N THR A 156 -5.78 5.52 -5.19
CA THR A 156 -6.73 6.04 -4.20
C THR A 156 -6.31 7.41 -3.65
N ASN A 157 -7.29 8.29 -3.40
CA ASN A 157 -7.11 9.57 -2.70
C ASN A 157 -5.95 10.45 -3.23
N SER A 158 -5.59 10.33 -4.51
CA SER A 158 -4.39 10.94 -5.07
C SER A 158 -4.73 12.12 -5.98
N ASN A 159 -3.85 13.12 -6.00
CA ASN A 159 -3.91 14.28 -6.90
C ASN A 159 -2.68 14.25 -7.82
N ILE A 160 -2.89 13.96 -9.10
CA ILE A 160 -1.82 13.76 -10.08
C ILE A 160 -2.02 14.72 -11.25
N GLY A 161 -1.05 15.59 -11.51
CA GLY A 161 -1.12 16.52 -12.65
C GLY A 161 -1.12 15.79 -14.00
N HIS A 162 -0.08 15.01 -14.25
CA HIS A 162 0.14 14.23 -15.46
C HIS A 162 0.42 12.77 -15.12
N LEU A 163 -0.46 11.89 -15.56
CA LEU A 163 -0.33 10.44 -15.39
C LEU A 163 0.03 9.79 -16.74
N THR A 164 1.08 8.99 -16.77
CA THR A 164 1.41 8.12 -17.90
C THR A 164 1.44 6.68 -17.41
N VAL A 165 0.67 5.79 -18.03
CA VAL A 165 0.62 4.38 -17.65
C VAL A 165 0.88 3.47 -18.85
N LEU A 166 1.73 2.47 -18.65
CA LEU A 166 1.92 1.35 -19.57
C LEU A 166 1.61 0.05 -18.83
N ASP A 167 0.48 -0.58 -19.19
CA ASP A 167 0.05 -1.86 -18.64
C ASP A 167 0.33 -2.99 -19.65
N GLN A 168 1.08 -4.00 -19.23
CA GLN A 168 1.43 -5.16 -20.06
C GLN A 168 1.30 -6.49 -19.30
N LYS A 169 1.21 -7.58 -20.07
CA LYS A 169 1.17 -8.98 -19.60
C LYS A 169 0.13 -9.25 -18.50
N GLY A 170 -1.12 -8.84 -18.73
CA GLY A 170 -2.21 -9.06 -17.77
C GLY A 170 -2.15 -8.14 -16.54
N SER A 171 -1.57 -6.95 -16.67
CA SER A 171 -1.57 -5.96 -15.60
C SER A 171 -2.94 -5.32 -15.41
N GLU A 172 -3.18 -4.71 -14.26
CA GLU A 172 -4.41 -3.96 -14.00
C GLU A 172 -4.09 -2.58 -13.43
N LEU A 173 -4.64 -1.53 -14.06
CA LEU A 173 -4.76 -0.21 -13.46
C LEU A 173 -6.21 0.03 -13.04
N HIS A 174 -6.41 0.24 -11.73
CA HIS A 174 -7.73 0.54 -11.17
C HIS A 174 -7.72 1.91 -10.48
N THR A 175 -8.60 2.82 -10.90
CA THR A 175 -8.73 4.15 -10.30
C THR A 175 -10.05 4.32 -9.55
N LYS A 176 -9.98 4.66 -8.27
CA LYS A 176 -11.14 4.99 -7.44
C LYS A 176 -11.66 6.42 -7.67
N PRO A 177 -12.93 6.73 -7.29
CA PRO A 177 -13.52 8.06 -7.45
C PRO A 177 -12.88 9.15 -6.60
N THR A 178 -12.06 8.78 -5.61
CA THR A 178 -11.40 9.73 -4.68
C THR A 178 -10.16 10.39 -5.26
N ASN A 179 -9.77 10.02 -6.49
CA ASN A 179 -8.62 10.62 -7.16
C ASN A 179 -9.03 11.86 -7.96
N ARG A 180 -8.03 12.70 -8.25
CA ARG A 180 -8.11 13.78 -9.24
C ARG A 180 -6.89 13.69 -10.15
N ILE A 181 -7.13 13.56 -11.45
CA ILE A 181 -6.06 13.43 -12.44
C ILE A 181 -6.23 14.52 -13.50
N GLY A 182 -5.19 15.32 -13.74
CA GLY A 182 -5.23 16.38 -14.74
C GLY A 182 -5.27 15.83 -16.16
N THR A 183 -4.13 15.34 -16.64
CA THR A 183 -4.00 14.68 -17.95
C THR A 183 -3.54 13.25 -17.76
N ALA A 184 -4.19 12.29 -18.39
CA ALA A 184 -3.78 10.89 -18.39
C ALA A 184 -3.51 10.39 -19.81
N LEU A 185 -2.37 9.72 -19.99
CA LEU A 185 -2.08 8.87 -21.14
C LEU A 185 -1.96 7.43 -20.64
N ILE A 186 -2.88 6.57 -21.05
CA ILE A 186 -2.93 5.17 -20.62
C ILE A 186 -2.76 4.29 -21.85
N THR A 187 -1.77 3.40 -21.81
CA THR A 187 -1.54 2.38 -22.82
C THR A 187 -1.73 1.01 -22.19
N SER A 188 -2.74 0.26 -22.60
CA SER A 188 -3.02 -1.09 -22.07
C SER A 188 -2.91 -2.14 -23.18
N ARG A 189 -2.10 -3.18 -22.94
CA ARG A 189 -1.81 -4.24 -23.93
C ARG A 189 -1.77 -5.62 -23.28
N ASP A 190 -1.72 -6.68 -24.07
CA ASP A 190 -1.44 -8.05 -23.63
C ASP A 190 -2.39 -8.54 -22.52
N SER A 191 -3.70 -8.47 -22.76
CA SER A 191 -4.75 -8.85 -21.80
C SER A 191 -4.80 -8.03 -20.51
N SER A 192 -4.22 -6.83 -20.51
CA SER A 192 -4.29 -5.92 -19.36
C SER A 192 -5.67 -5.29 -19.19
N VAL A 193 -5.97 -4.82 -17.98
CA VAL A 193 -7.25 -4.22 -17.61
C VAL A 193 -7.03 -2.78 -17.17
N PHE A 194 -7.73 -1.85 -17.82
CA PHE A 194 -7.89 -0.49 -17.30
C PHE A 194 -9.31 -0.32 -16.75
N LYS A 195 -9.43 0.03 -15.47
CA LYS A 195 -10.71 0.23 -14.78
C LYS A 195 -10.77 1.60 -14.11
N ALA A 196 -11.74 2.42 -14.52
CA ALA A 196 -12.08 3.66 -13.85
C ALA A 196 -13.51 3.59 -13.29
N GLU A 197 -13.69 3.87 -12.00
CA GLU A 197 -15.02 3.86 -11.38
C GLU A 197 -15.81 5.15 -11.61
N ARG A 198 -15.12 6.27 -11.89
CA ARG A 198 -15.73 7.58 -12.16
C ARG A 198 -14.87 8.38 -13.13
N ASP A 199 -15.48 9.38 -13.76
CA ASP A 199 -14.74 10.42 -14.49
C ASP A 199 -13.98 11.32 -13.50
N ILE A 200 -12.71 10.97 -13.28
CA ILE A 200 -11.76 11.68 -12.41
C ILE A 200 -10.68 12.41 -13.21
N PHE A 201 -10.76 12.37 -14.54
CA PHE A 201 -9.72 12.82 -15.47
C PHE A 201 -10.12 14.17 -16.07
N GLY A 202 -9.22 15.15 -16.09
CA GLY A 202 -9.40 16.35 -16.90
C GLY A 202 -9.40 15.98 -18.39
N THR A 203 -8.29 15.41 -18.84
CA THR A 203 -8.11 14.84 -20.18
C THR A 203 -7.65 13.38 -20.08
N LEU A 204 -8.16 12.51 -20.94
CA LEU A 204 -7.79 11.11 -21.01
C LEU A 204 -7.50 10.72 -22.45
N ALA A 205 -6.27 10.30 -22.72
CA ALA A 205 -5.88 9.61 -23.95
C ALA A 205 -5.67 8.13 -23.62
N LEU A 206 -6.37 7.25 -24.33
CA LEU A 206 -6.32 5.80 -24.11
C LEU A 206 -5.88 5.10 -25.39
N GLN A 207 -4.88 4.22 -25.27
CA GLN A 207 -4.40 3.36 -26.35
C GLN A 207 -4.51 1.91 -25.90
N THR A 208 -5.34 1.13 -26.59
CA THR A 208 -5.54 -0.28 -26.26
C THR A 208 -5.31 -1.17 -27.48
N ASP A 209 -4.80 -2.37 -27.25
CA ASP A 209 -4.82 -3.43 -28.26
C ASP A 209 -6.15 -4.21 -28.22
N SER A 210 -6.28 -5.24 -29.06
CA SER A 210 -7.50 -6.06 -29.15
C SER A 210 -7.73 -7.00 -27.97
N LEU A 211 -6.75 -7.18 -27.08
CA LEU A 211 -6.82 -8.08 -25.93
C LEU A 211 -7.06 -7.34 -24.62
N ALA A 212 -6.74 -6.04 -24.57
CA ALA A 212 -6.97 -5.22 -23.39
C ALA A 212 -8.46 -5.03 -23.09
N THR A 213 -8.80 -5.02 -21.81
CA THR A 213 -10.15 -4.75 -21.33
C THR A 213 -10.21 -3.33 -20.74
N VAL A 214 -11.20 -2.56 -21.17
CA VAL A 214 -11.44 -1.20 -20.68
C VAL A 214 -12.80 -1.14 -20.00
N ASN A 215 -12.82 -0.81 -18.71
CA ASN A 215 -14.04 -0.58 -17.95
C ASN A 215 -14.07 0.88 -17.49
N VAL A 216 -14.88 1.69 -18.16
CA VAL A 216 -15.01 3.12 -17.89
C VAL A 216 -16.49 3.52 -17.82
N PRO A 217 -16.87 4.50 -16.99
CA PRO A 217 -18.21 5.06 -17.00
C PRO A 217 -18.53 5.71 -18.34
N GLY A 218 -19.82 5.74 -18.70
CA GLY A 218 -20.27 6.34 -19.97
C GLY A 218 -19.86 7.81 -20.16
N GLY A 219 -19.64 8.56 -19.07
CA GLY A 219 -19.10 9.91 -19.14
C GLY A 219 -17.68 9.99 -19.73
N LEU A 220 -16.83 9.00 -19.45
CA LEU A 220 -15.48 8.93 -20.01
C LEU A 220 -15.48 8.48 -21.47
N LEU A 221 -16.43 7.63 -21.89
CA LEU A 221 -16.54 7.22 -23.30
C LEU A 221 -16.67 8.42 -24.24
N LYS A 222 -17.38 9.48 -23.81
CA LYS A 222 -17.53 10.72 -24.60
C LYS A 222 -16.22 11.49 -24.78
N LYS A 223 -15.23 11.31 -23.89
CA LYS A 223 -13.91 11.96 -23.98
C LYS A 223 -12.93 11.19 -24.86
N LEU A 224 -13.26 9.94 -25.19
CA LEU A 224 -12.43 9.04 -26.00
C LEU A 224 -12.83 9.02 -27.48
N GLN A 225 -13.93 9.70 -27.83
CA GLN A 225 -14.40 9.92 -29.21
C GLN A 225 -13.80 11.22 -29.76
#